data_AF-A0A0Q5ZRE0-F1
#
_entry.id   AF-A0A0Q5ZRE0-F1
#
_cell.length_a   1.000
_cell.length_b   1.000
_cell.length_c   1.000
_cell.angle_alpha   90.00
_cell.angle_beta   90.00
_cell.angle_gamma   90.00
#
_symmetry.space_group_name_H-M   'P 1'
#
loop_
_entity.id
_entity.type
_entity.pdbx_description
1 polymer ?
#
loop_
_entity_poly.entity_id
_entity_poly.type
_entity_poly.pdbx_seq_one_letter_code
_entity_poly.pdbx_strand_id
1 'polypeptide(L)' 'MKEKSPLKLETHFKELENYGSLSAVLILDLVEKHFNVKINPRGFRSIATVQDLVDVIGSEKFS' A
#
# COMPACT_ATOMS: atom_id res chain seq x y z
N MET A 1 -0.48 12.35 22.22
CA MET A 1 -0.45 12.09 20.77
C MET A 1 0.44 10.88 20.58
N LYS A 2 -0.08 9.70 20.21
CA LYS A 2 0.78 8.53 19.99
C LYS A 2 1.64 8.82 18.77
N GLU A 3 2.96 8.86 18.95
CA GLU A 3 3.92 8.96 17.85
C GLU A 3 3.63 7.83 16.86
N LYS A 4 3.56 8.17 15.56
CA LYS A 4 3.39 7.23 14.46
C LYS A 4 4.61 6.30 14.48
N SER A 5 4.44 5.10 15.04
CA SER A 5 5.41 4.03 14.87
C SER A 5 5.73 3.91 13.37
N PRO A 6 7.01 3.76 12.98
CA PRO A 6 7.37 3.59 11.59
C PRO A 6 6.61 2.39 11.01
N LEU A 7 6.06 2.56 9.81
CA LEU A 7 5.45 1.46 9.07
C LEU A 7 6.53 0.40 8.83
N LYS A 8 6.21 -0.85 9.15
CA LYS A 8 7.03 -2.01 8.84
C LYS A 8 6.43 -2.75 7.65
N LEU A 9 7.23 -3.60 7.02
CA LEU A 9 6.77 -4.45 5.91
C LEU A 9 5.62 -5.38 6.36
N GLU A 10 5.69 -5.88 7.60
CA GLU A 10 4.64 -6.71 8.21
C GLU A 10 3.39 -5.93 8.65
N THR A 11 3.41 -4.59 8.62
CA THR A 11 2.27 -3.78 9.10
C THR A 11 1.05 -4.05 8.23
N HIS A 12 -0.03 -4.48 8.86
CA HIS A 12 -1.28 -4.75 8.19
C HIS A 12 -2.08 -3.46 8.06
N PHE A 13 -2.56 -3.13 6.86
CA PHE A 13 -3.29 -1.86 6.64
C PHE A 13 -4.52 -1.68 7.53
N LYS A 14 -5.16 -2.78 7.97
CA LYS A 14 -6.29 -2.76 8.90
C LYS A 14 -5.94 -2.28 10.31
N GLU A 15 -4.66 -2.31 10.68
CA GLU A 15 -4.16 -1.80 11.96
C GLU A 15 -3.95 -0.28 11.94
N LEU A 16 -3.94 0.33 10.74
CA LEU A 16 -3.78 1.76 10.60
C LEU A 16 -5.11 2.47 10.91
N GLU A 17 -5.03 3.44 11.82
CA GLU A 17 -6.15 4.33 12.10
C GLU A 17 -6.59 5.03 10.80
N ASN A 18 -7.90 4.95 10.49
CA ASN A 18 -8.52 5.53 9.30
C ASN A 18 -8.18 4.86 7.95
N TYR A 19 -7.69 3.62 7.96
CA TYR A 19 -7.64 2.84 6.72
C TYR A 19 -9.04 2.33 6.34
N GLY A 20 -9.48 2.69 5.13
CA GLY A 20 -10.76 2.27 4.56
C GLY A 20 -10.73 2.35 3.04
N SER A 21 -11.90 2.19 2.41
CA SER A 21 -12.02 2.11 0.95
C SER A 21 -11.45 3.33 0.22
N LEU A 22 -11.61 4.54 0.77
CA LEU A 22 -11.05 5.75 0.18
C LEU A 22 -9.52 5.76 0.26
N SER A 23 -8.97 5.45 1.44
CA SER A 23 -7.52 5.37 1.65
C SER A 23 -6.87 4.35 0.71
N ALA A 24 -7.52 3.21 0.49
CA ALA A 24 -7.10 2.19 -0.49
C ALA A 24 -7.03 2.74 -1.92
N VAL A 25 -8.06 3.47 -2.37
CA VAL A 25 -8.10 4.10 -3.70
C VAL A 25 -7.00 5.15 -3.85
N LEU A 26 -6.77 5.96 -2.83
CA LEU A 26 -5.71 6.99 -2.84
C LEU A 26 -4.32 6.36 -2.90
N ILE A 27 -4.08 5.28 -2.15
CA ILE A 27 -2.80 4.55 -2.21
C ILE A 27 -2.59 3.96 -3.60
N LEU A 28 -3.62 3.35 -4.19
CA LEU A 28 -3.57 2.81 -5.55
C LEU A 28 -3.16 3.90 -6.56
N ASP A 29 -3.88 5.03 -6.60
CA ASP A 29 -3.58 6.14 -7.51
C ASP A 29 -2.18 6.73 -7.28
N LEU A 30 -1.76 6.89 -6.02
CA LEU A 30 -0.42 7.37 -5.67
C LEU A 30 0.67 6.43 -6.20
N VAL A 31 0.51 5.13 -5.99
CA VAL A 31 1.48 4.11 -6.40
C VAL A 31 1.57 4.01 -7.92
N GLU A 32 0.43 3.98 -8.61
CA GLU A 32 0.41 3.95 -10.07
C GLU A 32 1.12 5.15 -10.68
N LYS A 33 0.89 6.35 -10.13
CA LYS A 33 1.56 7.58 -10.57
C LYS A 33 3.05 7.61 -10.23
N HIS A 34 3.42 7.20 -9.02
CA HIS A 34 4.79 7.33 -8.54
C HIS A 34 5.73 6.32 -9.23
N PHE A 35 5.29 5.08 -9.38
CA PHE A 35 6.11 4.02 -9.98
C PHE A 35 5.85 3.81 -11.47
N ASN A 36 4.91 4.60 -12.05
CA ASN A 36 4.45 4.46 -13.42
C ASN A 36 4.05 3.02 -13.76
N VAL A 37 3.30 2.40 -12.86
CA VAL A 37 2.77 1.03 -12.96
C VAL A 37 1.26 1.07 -13.10
N LYS A 38 0.67 -0.01 -13.63
CA LYS A 38 -0.78 -0.22 -13.63
C LYS A 38 -1.10 -1.41 -12.76
N ILE A 39 -1.84 -1.19 -11.68
CA ILE A 39 -2.20 -2.24 -10.73
C ILE A 39 -3.65 -2.63 -11.00
N ASN A 40 -3.91 -3.93 -11.16
CA ASN A 40 -5.27 -4.41 -11.31
C ASN A 40 -6.06 -4.16 -10.01
N PRO A 41 -7.13 -3.35 -10.01
CA PRO A 41 -7.87 -3.00 -8.80
C PRO A 41 -8.49 -4.22 -8.09
N ARG A 42 -8.71 -5.33 -8.81
CA ARG A 42 -9.17 -6.59 -8.22
C ARG A 42 -8.09 -7.25 -7.36
N GLY A 43 -6.83 -7.18 -7.79
CA GLY A 43 -5.67 -7.65 -7.02
C GLY A 43 -5.32 -6.73 -5.85
N PHE A 44 -5.69 -5.45 -5.92
CA PHE A 44 -5.48 -4.53 -4.80
C PHE A 44 -6.30 -4.92 -3.55
N ARG A 45 -7.45 -5.58 -3.72
CA ARG A 45 -8.28 -6.06 -2.60
C ARG A 45 -7.63 -7.17 -1.78
N SER A 46 -6.67 -7.90 -2.36
CA SER A 46 -5.90 -8.94 -1.65
C SER A 46 -4.66 -8.39 -0.95
N ILE A 47 -4.34 -7.10 -1.10
CA ILE A 47 -3.21 -6.47 -0.41
C ILE A 47 -3.59 -6.25 1.05
N ALA A 48 -2.88 -6.92 1.95
CA ALA A 48 -3.13 -6.89 3.38
C ALA A 48 -2.07 -6.06 4.11
N THR A 49 -0.82 -6.20 3.71
CA THR A 49 0.36 -5.63 4.36
C THR A 49 1.15 -4.70 3.45
N VAL A 50 2.08 -3.92 4.03
CA VAL A 50 3.00 -3.07 3.26
C VAL A 50 3.88 -3.93 2.33
N GLN A 51 4.29 -5.13 2.76
CA GLN A 51 5.04 -6.05 1.89
C GLN A 51 4.24 -6.45 0.65
N ASP A 52 2.96 -6.81 0.81
CA ASP A 52 2.12 -7.18 -0.33
C ASP A 52 2.04 -6.05 -1.36
N LEU A 53 2.05 -4.79 -0.90
CA LEU A 53 2.06 -3.62 -1.77
C LEU A 53 3.39 -3.53 -2.55
N VAL A 54 4.53 -3.73 -1.88
CA VAL A 54 5.85 -3.74 -2.53
C VAL A 54 5.92 -4.86 -3.57
N ASP A 55 5.42 -6.04 -3.25
CA ASP A 55 5.43 -7.20 -4.16
C ASP A 55 4.57 -6.93 -5.42
N VAL A 56 3.44 -6.25 -5.27
CA VAL A 56 2.57 -5.87 -6.39
C VAL A 56 3.19 -4.79 -7.28
N ILE A 57 3.96 -3.88 -6.69
CA ILE A 57 4.68 -2.82 -7.43
C ILE A 57 5.86 -3.41 -8.21
N GLY A 58 6.51 -4.43 -7.64
CA GLY A 58 7.78 -4.97 -8.10
C GLY A 58 8.94 -4.33 -7.36
N SER A 59 9.72 -5.15 -6.65
CA SER A 59 10.85 -4.68 -5.83
C SER A 59 11.94 -3.98 -6.66
N GLU A 60 12.03 -4.26 -7.96
CA GLU A 60 12.92 -3.60 -8.90
C GLU A 60 12.64 -2.10 -9.07
N LYS A 61 11.43 -1.64 -8.70
CA LYS A 61 11.02 -0.24 -8.79
C LYS A 61 11.51 0.64 -7.65
N PHE A 62 12.12 0.04 -6.62
CA PHE A 62 12.59 0.72 -5.41
C PHE A 62 14.12 0.86 -5.34
N SER A 63 14.82 0.51 -6.43
CA SER A 63 16.29 0.61 -6.56
C SER A 63 16.73 1.89 -7.26
#